data_AF-A0A922FTP5-F1
#
_entry.id   AF-A0A922FTP5-F1
#
_cell.length_a   1.000
_cell.length_b   1.000
_cell.length_c   1.000
_cell.angle_alpha   90.00
_cell.angle_beta   90.00
_cell.angle_gamma   90.00
#
_symmetry.space_group_name_H-M   'P 1'
#
loop_
_entity.id
_entity.type
_entity.pdbx_description
1 polymer ?
#
loop_
_entity_poly.entity_id
_entity_poly.type
_entity_poly.pdbx_seq_one_letter_code
_entity_poly.pdbx_strand_id
1 'polypeptide(L)'
;MNDQYLRDLILNFMIAGKYTSVIFMLCKNPLIQEKIAQEVRDVAGSHGKGANVDEFAANITDATLDHMHYLHAALTEILRLYPAVPVDGRCTEMDDTLPDGYRLRKGDGVYYMAYAMGRMPYIWGEDADEFRLER
;
A
#
# COMPACT_ATOMS: atom_id res chain seq x y z
N MET A 1 -16.83 0.32 -26.42
CA MET A 1 -15.44 0.34 -25.90
C MET A 1 -14.51 0.42 -27.11
N ASN A 2 -13.69 1.46 -27.24
CA ASN A 2 -12.80 1.68 -28.40
C ASN A 2 -11.34 1.34 -28.01
N ASP A 3 -10.50 0.97 -28.98
CA ASP A 3 -9.10 0.58 -28.78
C ASP A 3 -8.28 1.67 -28.05
N GLN A 4 -8.58 2.94 -28.34
CA GLN A 4 -7.99 4.06 -27.62
C GLN A 4 -8.31 4.03 -26.12
N TYR A 5 -9.59 3.82 -25.77
CA TYR A 5 -10.01 3.74 -24.37
C TYR A 5 -9.35 2.54 -23.66
N LEU A 6 -9.25 1.39 -24.33
CA LEU A 6 -8.58 0.21 -23.79
C LEU A 6 -7.09 0.46 -23.53
N ARG A 7 -6.39 1.06 -24.49
CA ARG A 7 -4.97 1.41 -24.33
C ARG A 7 -4.77 2.38 -23.16
N ASP A 8 -5.59 3.41 -23.08
CA ASP A 8 -5.48 4.43 -22.04
C ASP A 8 -5.79 3.82 -20.65
N LEU A 9 -6.76 2.91 -20.56
CA LEU A 9 -7.04 2.13 -19.36
C LEU A 9 -5.85 1.25 -18.93
N ILE A 10 -5.24 0.52 -19.88
CA ILE A 10 -4.07 -0.33 -19.63
C ILE A 10 -2.90 0.52 -19.11
N LEU A 11 -2.65 1.67 -19.73
CA LEU A 11 -1.59 2.60 -19.30
C LEU A 11 -1.81 3.10 -17.87
N ASN A 12 -3.05 3.46 -17.51
CA ASN A 12 -3.39 3.87 -16.15
C ASN A 12 -3.05 2.78 -15.12
N PHE A 13 -3.41 1.52 -15.40
CA PHE A 13 -3.10 0.39 -14.50
C PHE A 13 -1.59 0.10 -14.41
N MET A 14 -0.86 0.19 -15.53
CA MET A 14 0.60 -0.02 -15.54
C MET A 14 1.35 1.00 -14.69
N ILE A 15 0.87 2.25 -14.66
CA ILE A 15 1.47 3.31 -13.84
C ILE A 15 1.11 3.10 -12.38
N ALA A 16 -0.15 2.74 -12.08
CA ALA A 16 -0.62 2.50 -10.72
C ALA A 16 0.06 1.31 -10.02
N GLY A 17 0.50 0.28 -10.76
CA GLY A 17 1.11 -0.92 -10.18
C GLY A 17 2.58 -0.80 -9.75
N LYS A 18 3.24 0.35 -9.92
CA LYS A 18 4.66 0.52 -9.62
C LYS A 18 4.89 0.90 -8.16
N TYR A 19 5.22 -0.07 -7.32
CA TYR A 19 5.54 0.16 -5.90
C TYR A 19 7.05 0.18 -5.63
N THR A 20 7.75 1.17 -6.20
CA THR A 20 9.20 1.36 -5.99
C THR A 20 9.54 1.68 -4.52
N SER A 21 8.62 2.32 -3.79
CA SER A 21 8.77 2.60 -2.36
C SER A 21 8.87 1.33 -1.51
N VAL A 22 8.14 0.28 -1.87
CA VAL A 22 8.17 -1.01 -1.16
C VAL A 22 9.55 -1.65 -1.26
N ILE A 23 10.08 -1.78 -2.48
CA ILE A 23 11.40 -2.38 -2.70
C ILE A 23 12.47 -1.58 -1.95
N PHE A 24 12.43 -0.25 -2.05
CA PHE A 24 13.38 0.62 -1.38
C PHE A 24 13.35 0.50 0.15
N MET A 25 12.16 0.46 0.75
CA MET A 25 12.00 0.34 2.21
C MET A 25 12.47 -1.03 2.72
N LEU A 26 12.23 -2.11 1.97
CA LEU A 26 12.76 -3.42 2.32
C LEU A 26 14.28 -3.47 2.26
N CYS A 27 14.90 -2.89 1.21
CA CYS A 27 16.36 -2.79 1.11
C CYS A 27 16.99 -1.98 2.25
N LYS A 28 16.29 -0.96 2.77
CA LYS A 28 16.74 -0.17 3.91
C LYS A 28 16.61 -0.88 5.26
N ASN A 29 15.81 -1.94 5.34
CA ASN A 29 15.53 -2.66 6.57
C ASN A 29 15.82 -4.17 6.44
N PRO A 30 17.11 -4.60 6.39
CA PRO A 30 17.48 -5.99 6.14
C PRO A 30 16.88 -7.00 7.14
N LEU A 31 16.76 -6.62 8.41
CA LEU A 31 16.15 -7.49 9.44
C LEU A 31 14.67 -7.74 9.18
N ILE A 32 13.94 -6.74 8.68
CA ILE A 32 12.53 -6.88 8.30
C ILE A 32 12.43 -7.74 7.04
N GLN A 33 13.29 -7.48 6.05
CA GLN A 33 13.35 -8.29 4.83
C GLN A 33 13.60 -9.77 5.13
N GLU A 34 14.53 -10.09 6.04
CA GLU A 34 14.84 -11.47 6.42
C GLU A 34 13.66 -12.16 7.10
N LYS A 35 12.98 -11.46 8.04
CA LYS A 35 11.78 -11.96 8.71
C LYS A 35 10.63 -12.23 7.73
N ILE A 36 10.38 -11.31 6.78
CA ILE A 36 9.40 -11.51 5.71
C ILE A 36 9.76 -12.73 4.88
N ALA A 37 11.03 -12.85 4.46
CA ALA A 37 11.46 -13.98 3.65
C ALA A 37 11.33 -15.31 4.40
N GLN A 38 11.50 -15.30 5.73
CA GLN A 38 11.27 -16.46 6.58
C GLN A 38 9.79 -16.83 6.63
N GLU A 39 8.90 -15.87 6.94
CA GLU A 39 7.45 -16.09 6.94
C GLU A 39 6.96 -16.66 5.60
N VAL A 40 7.40 -16.07 4.49
CA VAL A 40 7.03 -16.52 3.15
C VAL A 40 7.47 -17.96 2.91
N ARG A 41 8.67 -18.36 3.35
CA ARG A 41 9.16 -19.74 3.23
C ARG A 41 8.36 -20.72 4.09
N ASP A 42 8.04 -20.33 5.31
CA ASP A 42 7.29 -21.13 6.28
C ASP A 42 5.87 -21.39 5.77
N VAL A 43 5.20 -20.34 5.30
CA VAL A 43 3.83 -20.41 4.82
C VAL A 43 3.72 -21.09 3.45
N ALA A 44 4.65 -20.83 2.52
CA ALA A 44 4.66 -21.46 1.20
C ALA A 44 5.24 -22.89 1.21
N GLY A 45 5.53 -23.47 2.38
CA GLY A 45 6.03 -24.84 2.53
C GLY A 45 7.38 -25.10 1.85
N SER A 46 8.15 -24.04 1.57
CA SER A 46 9.41 -24.11 0.82
C SER A 46 10.57 -24.43 1.76
N HIS A 47 10.56 -25.64 2.33
CA HIS A 47 11.58 -26.14 3.25
C HIS A 47 12.44 -27.20 2.58
N GLY A 48 13.33 -26.78 1.69
CA GLY A 48 14.28 -27.71 1.05
C GLY A 48 15.34 -27.03 0.19
N LYS A 49 16.55 -27.59 0.17
CA LYS A 49 17.61 -27.28 -0.80
C LYS A 49 17.20 -27.83 -2.18
N GLY A 50 16.23 -27.19 -2.82
CA GLY A 50 15.67 -27.63 -4.09
C GLY A 50 14.29 -27.06 -4.44
N ALA A 51 13.81 -26.04 -3.72
CA ALA A 51 12.55 -25.39 -4.01
C ALA A 51 12.49 -24.96 -5.48
N ASN A 52 11.63 -25.61 -6.26
CA ASN A 52 11.34 -25.20 -7.63
C ASN A 52 10.48 -23.93 -7.57
N VAL A 53 10.79 -22.94 -8.43
CA VAL A 53 9.97 -21.73 -8.58
C VAL A 53 8.52 -22.09 -8.91
N ASP A 54 8.28 -23.15 -9.68
CA ASP A 54 6.93 -23.59 -10.03
C ASP A 54 6.17 -24.12 -8.81
N GLU A 55 6.86 -24.83 -7.90
CA GLU A 55 6.28 -25.38 -6.67
C GLU A 55 5.96 -24.25 -5.68
N PHE A 56 6.88 -23.29 -5.54
CA PHE A 56 6.63 -22.08 -4.76
C PHE A 56 5.40 -21.34 -5.31
N ALA A 57 5.34 -21.09 -6.62
CA ALA A 57 4.23 -20.39 -7.25
C ALA A 57 2.90 -21.14 -7.08
N ALA A 58 2.91 -22.47 -7.16
CA ALA A 58 1.72 -23.30 -6.92
C ALA A 58 1.22 -23.23 -5.47
N ASN A 59 2.13 -23.04 -4.50
CA ASN A 59 1.79 -22.90 -3.09
C ASN A 59 1.29 -21.50 -2.73
N ILE A 60 1.53 -20.46 -3.55
CA ILE A 60 0.95 -19.13 -3.35
C ILE A 60 -0.52 -19.14 -3.76
N THR A 61 -1.38 -19.44 -2.79
CA THR A 61 -2.84 -19.39 -2.87
C THR A 61 -3.39 -18.30 -1.95
N ASP A 62 -4.65 -17.89 -2.14
CA ASP A 62 -5.30 -16.92 -1.26
C ASP A 62 -5.22 -17.35 0.23
N ALA A 63 -5.45 -18.64 0.50
CA ALA A 63 -5.34 -19.20 1.84
C ALA A 63 -3.93 -19.06 2.44
N THR A 64 -2.87 -19.21 1.63
CA THR A 64 -1.50 -18.98 2.12
C THR A 64 -1.20 -17.50 2.30
N LEU A 65 -1.70 -16.61 1.43
CA LEU A 65 -1.50 -15.17 1.58
C LEU A 65 -2.14 -14.64 2.87
N ASP A 66 -3.29 -15.20 3.26
CA ASP A 66 -3.97 -14.87 4.52
C ASP A 66 -3.11 -15.16 5.77
N HIS A 67 -2.11 -16.03 5.66
CA HIS A 67 -1.18 -16.37 6.74
C HIS A 67 0.11 -15.53 6.75
N MET A 68 0.32 -14.65 5.76
CA MET A 68 1.53 -13.80 5.68
C MET A 68 1.33 -12.46 6.40
N HIS A 69 1.07 -12.52 7.70
CA HIS A 69 0.71 -11.35 8.51
C HIS A 69 1.84 -10.32 8.62
N TYR A 70 3.09 -10.77 8.73
CA TYR A 70 4.26 -9.91 8.86
C TYR A 70 4.57 -9.19 7.54
N LEU A 71 4.45 -9.88 6.40
CA LEU A 71 4.49 -9.26 5.07
C LEU A 71 3.39 -8.21 4.93
N HIS A 72 2.15 -8.54 5.31
CA HIS A 72 1.03 -7.61 5.24
C HIS A 72 1.26 -6.36 6.11
N ALA A 73 1.73 -6.53 7.34
CA ALA A 73 2.10 -5.43 8.24
C ALA A 73 3.20 -4.55 7.62
N ALA A 74 4.22 -5.15 7.00
CA ALA A 74 5.27 -4.40 6.31
C ALA A 74 4.74 -3.58 5.12
N LEU A 75 3.90 -4.18 4.27
CA LEU A 75 3.35 -3.50 3.11
C LEU A 75 2.42 -2.35 3.53
N THR A 76 1.55 -2.57 4.51
CA THR A 76 0.63 -1.54 5.01
C THR A 76 1.37 -0.39 5.69
N GLU A 77 2.39 -0.67 6.50
CA GLU A 77 3.21 0.36 7.13
C GLU A 77 4.01 1.18 6.10
N ILE A 78 4.54 0.52 5.05
CA ILE A 78 5.20 1.23 3.94
C ILE A 78 4.20 2.14 3.22
N LEU A 79 2.98 1.67 2.94
CA LEU A 79 1.96 2.47 2.26
C LEU A 79 1.39 3.59 3.14
N ARG A 80 1.41 3.45 4.46
CA ARG A 80 1.08 4.54 5.40
C ARG A 80 2.07 5.68 5.29
N LEU A 81 3.37 5.38 5.30
CA LEU A 81 4.43 6.40 5.21
C LEU A 81 4.70 6.86 3.77
N TYR A 82 4.54 5.99 2.79
CA TYR A 82 4.88 6.22 1.39
C TYR A 82 3.76 5.70 0.47
N PRO A 83 2.55 6.31 0.56
CA PRO A 83 1.43 5.94 -0.29
C PRO A 83 1.75 6.18 -1.76
N ALA A 84 1.18 5.34 -2.63
CA ALA A 84 1.32 5.51 -4.09
C ALA A 84 0.74 6.84 -4.58
N VAL A 85 -0.34 7.30 -3.97
CA VAL A 85 -0.95 8.62 -4.22
C VAL A 85 -0.93 9.43 -2.91
N PRO A 86 -0.02 10.39 -2.75
CA PRO A 86 0.15 11.12 -1.50
C PRO A 86 -0.95 12.16 -1.24
N VAL A 87 -1.58 12.66 -2.30
CA VAL A 87 -2.68 13.64 -2.25
C VAL A 87 -3.69 13.28 -3.34
N ASP A 88 -4.95 13.08 -2.96
CA ASP A 88 -6.07 12.93 -3.90
C ASP A 88 -7.00 14.14 -3.82
N GLY A 89 -7.28 14.77 -4.95
CA GLY A 89 -8.04 16.01 -5.05
C GLY A 89 -9.37 15.83 -5.79
N ARG A 90 -10.41 16.50 -5.29
CA ARG A 90 -11.70 16.63 -5.97
C ARG A 90 -12.10 18.11 -6.01
N CYS A 91 -12.94 18.45 -6.98
CA CYS A 91 -13.52 19.79 -7.09
C CYS A 91 -15.02 19.68 -6.84
N THR A 92 -15.53 20.53 -5.97
CA THR A 92 -16.93 20.56 -5.58
C THR A 92 -17.80 21.01 -6.75
N GLU A 93 -18.68 20.15 -7.25
CA GLU A 93 -19.52 20.45 -8.42
C GLU A 93 -20.68 21.40 -8.09
N MET A 94 -21.19 21.34 -6.86
CA MET A 94 -22.27 22.16 -6.32
C MET A 94 -22.06 22.39 -4.82
N ASP A 95 -22.60 23.48 -4.28
CA ASP A 95 -22.50 23.79 -2.85
C ASP A 95 -22.92 22.58 -1.98
N ASP A 96 -22.13 22.29 -0.95
CA ASP A 96 -22.32 21.13 -0.08
C ASP A 96 -21.90 21.44 1.37
N THR A 97 -22.25 20.58 2.32
CA THR A 97 -21.85 20.69 3.73
C THR A 97 -21.29 19.37 4.23
N LEU A 98 -20.04 19.39 4.70
CA LEU A 98 -19.36 18.23 5.26
C LEU A 98 -19.99 17.80 6.60
N PRO A 99 -19.75 16.55 7.06
CA PRO A 99 -20.32 16.04 8.31
C PRO A 99 -19.98 16.84 9.58
N ASP A 100 -18.90 17.63 9.55
CA ASP A 100 -18.48 18.53 10.63
C ASP A 100 -19.17 19.92 10.57
N GLY A 101 -20.03 20.14 9.56
CA GLY A 101 -20.74 21.39 9.31
C GLY A 101 -19.99 22.38 8.41
N TYR A 102 -18.79 22.03 7.91
CA TYR A 102 -18.04 22.90 7.02
C TYR A 102 -18.74 23.05 5.66
N ARG A 103 -18.94 24.28 5.20
CA ARG A 103 -19.64 24.58 3.94
C ARG A 103 -18.66 24.69 2.79
N LEU A 104 -18.87 23.88 1.76
CA LEU A 104 -18.17 23.92 0.48
C LEU A 104 -19.00 24.69 -0.54
N ARG A 105 -18.33 25.50 -1.35
CA ARG A 105 -18.94 26.16 -2.50
C ARG A 105 -18.59 25.41 -3.78
N LYS A 106 -19.43 25.54 -4.78
CA LYS A 106 -19.10 25.13 -6.14
C LYS A 106 -17.75 25.70 -6.56
N GLY A 107 -16.86 24.83 -7.02
CA GLY A 107 -15.51 25.16 -7.46
C GLY A 107 -14.43 25.02 -6.37
N ASP A 108 -14.80 24.78 -5.12
CA ASP A 108 -13.82 24.55 -4.06
C ASP A 108 -13.06 23.25 -4.29
N GLY A 109 -11.75 23.27 -4.02
CA GLY A 109 -10.89 22.09 -4.04
C GLY A 109 -10.89 21.38 -2.69
N VAL A 110 -11.15 20.08 -2.68
CA VAL A 110 -11.09 19.22 -1.50
C VAL A 110 -9.98 18.20 -1.69
N TYR A 111 -9.08 18.09 -0.71
CA TYR A 111 -7.88 17.27 -0.82
C TYR A 111 -7.77 16.28 0.34
N TYR A 112 -7.66 15.00 0.00
CA TYR A 112 -7.29 13.94 0.93
C TYR A 112 -5.76 13.77 0.91
N MET A 113 -5.08 14.16 1.98
CA MET A 113 -3.62 14.17 2.07
C MET A 113 -3.07 12.94 2.78
N ALA A 114 -3.16 11.78 2.13
CA ALA A 114 -2.72 10.49 2.69
C ALA A 114 -1.30 10.53 3.29
N TYR A 115 -0.34 11.18 2.61
CA TYR A 115 1.04 11.26 3.07
C TYR A 115 1.21 12.02 4.40
N ALA A 116 0.47 13.11 4.57
CA ALA A 116 0.48 13.91 5.78
C ALA A 116 -0.29 13.19 6.90
N MET A 117 -1.49 12.69 6.59
CA MET A 117 -2.33 11.94 7.53
C MET A 117 -1.64 10.69 8.07
N GLY A 118 -0.86 10.01 7.23
CA GLY A 118 -0.01 8.89 7.64
C GLY A 118 0.96 9.27 8.75
N ARG A 119 1.33 10.54 8.94
CA ARG A 119 2.30 11.02 9.94
C ARG A 119 1.68 11.84 11.06
N MET A 120 0.35 11.94 11.14
CA MET A 120 -0.30 12.76 12.16
C MET A 120 -0.26 12.04 13.52
N PRO A 121 0.36 12.63 14.58
CA PRO A 121 0.39 12.00 15.89
C PRO A 121 -1.00 11.80 16.50
N TYR A 122 -1.95 12.66 16.15
CA TYR A 122 -3.35 12.52 16.54
C TYR A 122 -3.99 11.20 16.07
N ILE A 123 -3.52 10.63 14.95
CA ILE A 123 -4.04 9.37 14.39
C ILE A 123 -3.15 8.18 14.78
N TRP A 124 -1.82 8.36 14.76
CA TRP A 124 -0.84 7.27 14.82
C TRP A 124 0.04 7.25 16.08
N GLY A 125 -0.14 8.21 17.00
CA GLY A 125 0.69 8.37 18.19
C GLY A 125 1.96 9.19 17.97
N GLU A 126 2.69 9.48 19.05
CA GLU A 126 3.90 10.33 19.01
C GLU A 126 5.02 9.78 18.11
N ASP A 127 5.06 8.46 17.91
CA ASP A 127 6.01 7.79 17.03
C ASP A 127 5.53 7.71 15.57
N ALA A 128 4.52 8.49 15.14
CA ALA A 128 3.90 8.42 13.81
C ALA A 128 4.91 8.45 12.64
N ASP A 129 6.03 9.13 12.78
CA ASP A 129 7.05 9.22 11.73
C ASP A 129 7.96 7.98 11.64
N GLU A 130 7.92 7.10 12.64
CA GLU A 130 8.77 5.91 12.70
C GLU A 130 8.20 4.76 11.85
N PHE A 131 9.09 4.00 11.20
CA PHE A 131 8.72 2.78 10.49
C PHE A 131 8.65 1.62 11.49
N ARG A 132 7.44 1.23 11.90
CA ARG A 132 7.21 0.24 12.94
C ARG A 132 6.05 -0.68 12.57
N LEU A 133 6.34 -1.98 12.49
CA LEU A 133 5.34 -2.98 12.07
C LEU A 133 4.35 -3.34 13.18
N GLU A 134 4.76 -3.20 14.45
CA GLU A 134 4.00 -3.58 15.63
C GLU A 134 3.29 -2.35 16.24
N ARG A 135 2.36 -1.77 15.48
CA ARG A 135 1.52 -0.63 15.90
C ARG A 135 0.14 -1.08 16.38
#